data_AF-A0A978T2D1-F1
#
_entry.id   AF-A0A978T2D1-F1
#
_cell.length_a   1.000
_cell.length_b   1.000
_cell.length_c   1.000
_cell.angle_alpha   90.00
_cell.angle_beta   90.00
_cell.angle_gamma   90.00
#
_symmetry.space_group_name_H-M   'P 1'
#
loop_
_entity.id
_entity.type
_entity.pdbx_description
1 polymer ?
#
loop_
_entity_poly.entity_id
_entity_poly.type
_entity_poly.pdbx_seq_one_letter_code
_entity_poly.pdbx_strand_id
1 'polypeptide(L)'
;MTSSNRLVFKPQNNQKVVPLPELTPEEKRFQQQRLKDICLLLENITLKEETTIKLILDCLYDIGVINLINKKIPNPPLNKLAKKLASTPKPIFRIIAWRWVRRNLPIRVTNWLHNRVKFK
;
A
#
# COMPACT_ATOMS: atom_id res chain seq x y z
N MET A 1 8.97 50.69 -33.77
CA MET A 1 9.00 49.22 -33.90
C MET A 1 9.64 48.65 -32.66
N THR A 2 8.80 48.25 -31.71
CA THR A 2 9.17 47.96 -30.32
C THR A 2 9.75 46.55 -30.17
N SER A 3 10.86 46.54 -29.44
CA SER A 3 11.60 45.41 -28.91
C SER A 3 10.71 44.43 -28.15
N SER A 4 10.91 43.12 -28.35
CA SER A 4 10.34 42.10 -27.49
C SER A 4 11.42 41.08 -27.14
N ASN A 5 12.18 41.42 -26.09
CA ASN A 5 13.10 40.53 -25.39
C ASN A 5 12.30 39.39 -24.75
N ARG A 6 12.34 38.20 -25.35
CA ARG A 6 11.87 36.97 -24.71
C ARG A 6 12.97 36.48 -23.75
N LEU A 7 12.71 36.60 -22.46
CA LEU A 7 13.52 36.00 -21.39
C LEU A 7 13.49 34.47 -21.56
N VAL A 8 14.62 33.91 -21.99
CA VAL A 8 14.85 32.46 -22.01
C VAL A 8 15.06 32.02 -20.56
N PHE A 9 14.04 31.39 -19.97
CA PHE A 9 14.19 30.69 -18.69
C PHE A 9 15.11 29.48 -18.87
N LYS A 10 16.33 29.61 -18.36
CA LYS A 10 17.28 28.49 -18.21
C LYS A 10 17.00 27.83 -16.86
N PRO A 11 16.50 26.58 -16.80
CA PRO A 11 16.37 25.90 -15.52
C PRO A 11 17.77 25.62 -14.98
N GLN A 12 18.16 26.35 -13.94
CA GLN A 12 19.31 25.99 -13.11
C GLN A 12 18.85 24.91 -12.13
N ASN A 13 19.21 23.66 -12.39
CA ASN A 13 19.39 22.70 -11.30
C ASN A 13 20.58 21.79 -11.60
N ASN A 14 21.78 22.33 -11.40
CA ASN A 14 23.02 21.56 -11.33
C ASN A 14 23.17 20.93 -9.93
N GLN A 15 22.19 20.17 -9.48
CA GLN A 15 22.47 19.14 -8.48
C GLN A 15 23.25 18.04 -9.21
N LYS A 16 24.58 18.04 -9.05
CA LYS A 16 25.36 16.85 -9.36
C LYS A 16 24.76 15.71 -8.55
N VAL A 17 24.05 14.80 -9.22
CA VAL A 17 23.64 13.53 -8.64
C VAL A 17 24.93 12.81 -8.33
N VAL A 18 25.43 12.95 -7.11
CA VAL A 18 26.55 12.13 -6.64
C VAL A 18 25.99 10.72 -6.58
N PRO A 19 26.49 9.78 -7.40
CA PRO A 19 26.00 8.42 -7.38
C PRO A 19 26.17 7.88 -5.97
N LEU A 20 25.10 7.33 -5.39
CA LEU A 20 25.21 6.60 -4.14
C LEU A 20 26.31 5.54 -4.29
N PRO A 21 27.23 5.40 -3.32
CA PRO A 21 28.28 4.40 -3.38
C PRO A 21 27.67 3.02 -3.65
N GLU A 22 28.26 2.26 -4.56
CA GLU A 22 27.81 0.90 -4.80
C GLU A 22 27.98 0.07 -3.54
N LEU A 23 26.92 -0.62 -3.11
CA LEU A 23 26.99 -1.47 -1.93
C LEU A 23 28.02 -2.59 -2.12
N THR A 24 28.88 -2.73 -1.12
CA THR A 24 29.76 -3.88 -0.96
C THR A 24 28.94 -5.18 -0.84
N PRO A 25 29.54 -6.34 -1.15
CA PRO A 25 28.88 -7.63 -0.95
C PRO A 25 28.40 -7.87 0.49
N GLU A 26 29.12 -7.36 1.48
CA GLU A 26 28.77 -7.47 2.90
C GLU A 26 27.54 -6.64 3.25
N GLU A 27 27.48 -5.39 2.78
CA GLU A 27 26.30 -4.53 2.97
C GLU A 27 25.06 -5.11 2.29
N LYS A 28 25.20 -5.71 1.09
CA LYS A 28 24.10 -6.40 0.40
C LYS A 28 23.58 -7.56 1.24
N ARG A 29 24.47 -8.38 1.79
CA ARG A 29 24.11 -9.52 2.66
C ARG A 29 23.44 -9.03 3.94
N PHE A 30 23.98 -7.99 4.57
CA PHE A 30 23.40 -7.39 5.76
C PHE A 30 21.98 -6.88 5.50
N GLN A 31 21.77 -6.12 4.43
CA GLN A 31 20.45 -5.63 4.05
C GLN A 31 19.46 -6.78 3.77
N GLN A 32 19.89 -7.81 3.03
CA GLN A 32 19.05 -9.00 2.79
C GLN A 32 18.65 -9.69 4.10
N GLN A 33 19.57 -9.80 5.05
CA GLN A 33 19.27 -10.38 6.35
C GLN A 33 18.26 -9.53 7.13
N ARG A 34 18.43 -8.20 7.15
CA ARG A 34 17.46 -7.30 7.80
C ARG A 34 16.08 -7.39 7.17
N LEU A 35 15.98 -7.53 5.84
CA LEU A 35 14.71 -7.72 5.15
C LEU A 35 14.03 -9.05 5.49
N LYS A 36 14.80 -10.14 5.62
CA LYS A 36 14.28 -11.42 6.10
C LYS A 36 13.72 -11.30 7.52
N ASP A 37 14.46 -10.65 8.40
CA ASP A 37 14.02 -10.41 9.77
C ASP A 37 12.72 -9.59 9.83
N ILE A 38 12.62 -8.50 9.05
CA ILE A 38 11.38 -7.70 8.94
C ILE A 38 10.20 -8.57 8.48
N CYS A 39 10.40 -9.39 7.45
CA CYS A 39 9.35 -10.28 6.94
C CYS A 39 8.89 -11.27 8.02
N LEU A 40 9.82 -11.86 8.76
CA LEU A 40 9.51 -12.80 9.84
C LEU A 40 8.77 -12.12 10.99
N LEU A 41 9.17 -10.89 11.36
CA LEU A 41 8.48 -10.11 12.39
C LEU A 41 7.04 -9.77 11.96
N LEU A 42 6.84 -9.39 10.69
CA LEU A 42 5.51 -9.11 10.14
C LEU A 42 4.65 -10.38 10.05
N GLU A 43 5.22 -11.52 9.71
CA GLU A 43 4.52 -12.81 9.73
C GLU A 43 4.09 -13.17 11.17
N ASN A 44 4.99 -13.02 12.13
CA ASN A 44 4.73 -13.26 13.54
C ASN A 44 3.61 -12.34 14.08
N ILE A 45 3.67 -11.03 13.78
CA ILE A 45 2.59 -10.10 14.12
C ILE A 45 1.29 -10.54 13.46
N THR A 46 1.33 -10.89 12.17
CA THR A 46 0.14 -11.30 11.43
C THR A 46 -0.55 -12.50 12.05
N LEU A 47 0.23 -13.52 12.45
CA LEU A 47 -0.31 -14.74 13.04
C LEU A 47 -0.80 -14.55 14.48
N LYS A 48 -0.10 -13.74 15.29
CA LYS A 48 -0.49 -13.48 16.69
C LYS A 48 -1.70 -12.57 16.80
N GLU A 49 -1.80 -11.58 15.93
CA GLU A 49 -2.83 -10.54 15.95
C GLU A 49 -3.97 -10.83 14.96
N GLU A 50 -4.34 -12.11 14.80
CA GLU A 50 -5.38 -12.53 13.84
C GLU A 50 -6.70 -11.80 14.07
N THR A 51 -7.13 -11.67 15.33
CA THR A 51 -8.37 -10.98 15.70
C THR A 51 -8.31 -9.50 15.32
N THR A 52 -7.24 -8.82 15.71
CA THR A 52 -7.00 -7.40 15.41
C THR A 52 -7.00 -7.14 13.91
N ILE A 53 -6.30 -7.99 13.13
CA ILE A 53 -6.26 -7.88 11.68
C ILE A 53 -7.63 -8.14 11.05
N LYS A 54 -8.37 -9.13 11.53
CA LYS A 54 -9.75 -9.37 11.06
C LYS A 54 -10.67 -8.19 11.34
N LEU A 55 -10.51 -7.50 12.48
CA LEU A 55 -11.25 -6.27 12.76
C LEU A 55 -10.87 -5.15 11.79
N ILE A 56 -9.58 -4.98 11.48
CA ILE A 56 -9.13 -4.02 10.44
C ILE A 56 -9.77 -4.36 9.09
N LEU A 57 -9.77 -5.64 8.70
CA LEU A 57 -10.41 -6.11 7.47
C LEU A 57 -11.91 -5.83 7.46
N ASP A 58 -12.60 -6.03 8.59
CA ASP A 58 -14.02 -5.73 8.73
C ASP A 58 -14.30 -4.23 8.57
N CYS A 59 -13.48 -3.35 9.17
CA CYS A 59 -13.59 -1.90 8.98
C CYS A 59 -13.36 -1.49 7.52
N LEU A 60 -12.33 -2.05 6.87
CA LEU A 60 -12.02 -1.79 5.46
C LEU A 60 -13.16 -2.24 4.54
N TYR A 61 -13.78 -3.38 4.85
CA TYR A 61 -14.93 -3.89 4.13
C TYR A 61 -16.12 -2.93 4.23
N ASP A 62 -16.46 -2.50 5.45
CA ASP A 62 -17.62 -1.62 5.67
C ASP A 62 -17.48 -0.30 4.90
N ILE A 63 -16.31 0.34 4.96
CA ILE A 63 -16.03 1.58 4.23
C ILE A 63 -16.03 1.33 2.71
N GLY A 64 -15.34 0.28 2.26
CA GLY A 64 -15.15 -0.03 0.84
C GLY A 64 -16.46 -0.39 0.12
N VAL A 65 -17.31 -1.19 0.76
CA VAL A 65 -18.59 -1.62 0.18
C VAL A 65 -19.55 -0.45 0.07
N ILE A 66 -19.63 0.43 1.07
CA ILE A 66 -20.47 1.64 0.99
C ILE A 66 -20.04 2.53 -0.17
N ASN A 67 -18.73 2.78 -0.32
CA ASN A 67 -18.20 3.60 -1.40
C ASN A 67 -18.44 2.97 -2.77
N LEU A 68 -18.29 1.64 -2.88
CA LEU A 68 -18.55 0.90 -4.11
C LEU A 68 -20.03 0.98 -4.51
N ILE A 69 -20.95 0.77 -3.55
CA ILE A 69 -22.39 0.85 -3.78
C ILE A 69 -22.78 2.25 -4.24
N ASN A 70 -22.30 3.29 -3.56
CA ASN A 70 -22.57 4.68 -3.95
C ASN A 70 -22.07 5.00 -5.37
N LYS A 71 -20.92 4.46 -5.76
CA LYS A 71 -20.36 4.67 -7.11
C LYS A 71 -21.10 3.88 -8.19
N LYS A 72 -21.52 2.63 -7.91
CA LYS A 72 -22.07 1.71 -8.92
C LYS A 72 -23.60 1.70 -9.01
N ILE A 73 -24.30 2.11 -7.94
CA ILE A 73 -25.76 2.06 -7.87
C ILE A 73 -26.28 3.48 -7.64
N PRO A 74 -26.50 4.25 -8.74
CA PRO A 74 -26.99 5.61 -8.65
C PRO A 74 -28.47 5.68 -8.26
N ASN A 75 -29.24 4.60 -8.48
CA ASN A 75 -30.67 4.56 -8.19
C ASN A 75 -30.93 4.50 -6.65
N PRO A 76 -31.60 5.50 -6.04
CA PRO A 76 -31.75 5.59 -4.58
C PRO A 76 -32.40 4.39 -3.86
N PRO A 77 -33.54 3.83 -4.29
CA PRO A 77 -34.10 2.61 -3.70
C PRO A 77 -33.18 1.40 -3.80
N LEU A 78 -32.55 1.16 -4.96
CA LEU A 78 -31.61 0.06 -5.15
C LEU A 78 -30.35 0.24 -4.30
N ASN A 79 -29.88 1.47 -4.15
CA ASN A 79 -28.75 1.83 -3.29
C ASN A 79 -29.04 1.50 -1.82
N LYS A 80 -30.23 1.84 -1.33
CA LYS A 80 -30.67 1.49 0.04
C LYS A 80 -30.75 -0.02 0.25
N LEU A 81 -31.27 -0.77 -0.71
CA LEU A 81 -31.33 -2.23 -0.65
C LEU A 81 -29.92 -2.85 -0.66
N ALA A 82 -29.05 -2.39 -1.55
CA ALA A 82 -27.66 -2.86 -1.61
C ALA A 82 -26.90 -2.57 -0.31
N LYS A 83 -27.12 -1.41 0.31
CA LYS A 83 -26.54 -1.09 1.64
C LYS A 83 -27.05 -2.02 2.73
N LYS A 84 -28.33 -2.40 2.72
CA LYS A 84 -28.88 -3.38 3.68
C LYS A 84 -28.28 -4.77 3.49
N LEU A 85 -27.97 -5.14 2.25
CA LEU A 85 -27.36 -6.43 1.91
C LEU A 85 -25.82 -6.39 1.98
N ALA A 86 -25.21 -5.24 2.28
CA ALA A 86 -23.77 -5.06 2.31
C ALA A 86 -23.09 -6.00 3.32
N SER A 87 -23.77 -6.37 4.41
CA SER A 87 -23.20 -7.26 5.42
C SER A 87 -23.25 -8.74 5.04
N THR A 88 -24.08 -9.12 4.06
CA THR A 88 -24.29 -10.54 3.69
C THR A 88 -23.02 -11.24 3.19
N PRO A 89 -22.17 -10.64 2.33
CA PRO A 89 -20.92 -11.27 1.90
C PRO A 89 -19.79 -11.16 2.92
N LYS A 90 -19.98 -10.44 4.04
CA LYS A 90 -18.90 -10.09 4.99
C LYS A 90 -18.18 -11.32 5.58
N PRO A 91 -18.86 -12.40 6.01
CA PRO A 91 -18.16 -13.57 6.55
C PRO A 91 -17.26 -14.26 5.52
N ILE A 92 -17.71 -14.36 4.27
CA ILE A 92 -16.95 -14.96 3.17
C ILE A 92 -15.76 -14.06 2.81
N PHE A 93 -15.98 -12.76 2.69
CA PHE A 93 -14.90 -11.79 2.51
C PHE A 93 -13.85 -11.91 3.61
N ARG A 94 -14.26 -11.99 4.88
CA ARG A 94 -13.37 -12.14 6.03
C ARG A 94 -12.48 -13.38 5.92
N ILE A 95 -13.01 -14.52 5.50
CA ILE A 95 -12.24 -15.76 5.28
C ILE A 95 -11.23 -15.59 4.13
N ILE A 96 -11.68 -15.04 3.00
CA ILE A 96 -10.84 -14.85 1.80
C ILE A 96 -9.72 -13.84 2.08
N ALA A 97 -10.07 -12.69 2.66
CA ALA A 97 -9.15 -11.63 3.02
C ALA A 97 -8.14 -12.12 4.05
N TRP A 98 -8.55 -12.89 5.06
CA TRP A 98 -7.62 -13.50 6.01
C TRP A 98 -6.61 -14.45 5.35
N ARG A 99 -7.09 -15.35 4.48
CA ARG A 99 -6.20 -16.26 3.72
C ARG A 99 -5.21 -15.48 2.85
N TRP A 100 -5.65 -14.38 2.25
CA TRP A 100 -4.78 -13.51 1.47
C TRP A 100 -3.74 -12.81 2.36
N VAL A 101 -4.16 -12.21 3.47
CA VAL A 101 -3.29 -11.49 4.41
C VAL A 101 -2.19 -12.40 4.94
N ARG A 102 -2.55 -13.59 5.46
CA ARG A 102 -1.57 -14.55 5.98
C ARG A 102 -0.49 -14.92 4.96
N ARG A 103 -0.84 -14.99 3.67
CA ARG A 103 0.10 -15.37 2.60
C ARG A 103 0.89 -14.21 2.01
N ASN A 104 0.31 -13.00 1.98
CA ASN A 104 0.83 -11.90 1.14
C ASN A 104 1.23 -10.66 1.92
N LEU A 105 0.60 -10.39 3.06
CA LEU A 105 0.82 -9.14 3.79
C LEU A 105 2.27 -8.99 4.25
N PRO A 106 2.92 -10.00 4.88
CA PRO A 106 4.29 -9.85 5.35
C PRO A 106 5.27 -9.49 4.23
N ILE A 107 5.22 -10.22 3.11
CA ILE A 107 6.11 -10.00 1.97
C ILE A 107 5.81 -8.67 1.26
N ARG A 108 4.53 -8.31 1.08
CA ARG A 108 4.16 -7.05 0.41
C ARG A 108 4.56 -5.84 1.23
N VAL A 109 4.33 -5.87 2.54
CA VAL A 109 4.72 -4.77 3.43
C VAL A 109 6.23 -4.67 3.53
N THR A 110 6.95 -5.80 3.62
CA THR A 110 8.43 -5.81 3.60
C THR A 110 8.97 -5.16 2.33
N ASN A 111 8.45 -5.53 1.16
CA ASN A 111 8.88 -4.96 -0.11
C ASN A 111 8.54 -3.47 -0.23
N TRP A 112 7.36 -3.07 0.25
CA TRP A 112 6.97 -1.67 0.30
C TRP A 112 7.90 -0.84 1.20
N LEU A 113 8.21 -1.34 2.40
CA LEU A 113 9.16 -0.70 3.33
C LEU A 113 10.56 -0.61 2.72
N HIS A 114 11.04 -1.68 2.10
CA HIS A 114 12.32 -1.69 1.40
C HIS A 114 12.39 -0.61 0.31
N ASN A 115 11.32 -0.46 -0.48
CA ASN A 115 11.27 0.56 -1.53
C ASN A 115 11.21 1.99 -0.98
N ARG A 116 10.79 2.21 0.27
CA ARG A 116 10.79 3.53 0.91
C ARG A 116 12.18 3.96 1.41
N VAL A 117 13.03 3.00 1.77
CA VAL A 117 14.40 3.26 2.23
C VAL A 117 15.44 3.17 1.12
N LYS A 118 15.04 2.71 -0.07
CA LYS A 118 15.84 2.81 -1.29
C LYS A 118 15.82 4.25 -1.79
N PHE A 119 16.91 4.96 -1.59
CA PHE A 119 17.16 6.25 -2.23
C PHE A 119 17.65 6.01 -3.66
N LYS A 120 17.15 6.82 -4.61
CA LYS A 120 17.65 6.87 -5.98
C LYS A 120 18.67 7.97 -6.11
#